data_AF-A0A1V8TU47-F1
#
_entry.id   AF-A0A1V8TU47-F1
#
_cell.length_a   1.000
_cell.length_b   1.000
_cell.length_c   1.000
_cell.angle_alpha   90.00
_cell.angle_beta   90.00
_cell.angle_gamma   90.00
#
_symmetry.space_group_name_H-M   'P 1'
#
loop_
_entity.id
_entity.type
_entity.pdbx_description
1 polymer ?
#
loop_
_entity_poly.entity_id
_entity_poly.type
_entity_poly.pdbx_seq_one_letter_code
_entity_poly.pdbx_strand_id
1 'polypeptide(L)'
;MPVQLKAPTRNIYAYCNIQTQQVIYSLQPSLHNASVRRQLPDTGANTSFVKLRKDLWHPLWTLAIPESDYADAQGLHTFKKLREWRKLHEVSWEPPADLARPYTKREIEAMEKKLEDRGGSKKENVYDIIRREKRKMRINTVLNQRANSVADLAAVLVEQEAMGLETADQNEAGAAAKLDAERGNMLKLAAEADAGGLEKLDTRIAALEDLKAKADRLGEVGTSRTRISKQLHDANIKRMKMQTSVDAVARAKEMLAQPHLDRLASLKARIKVAEERIQAYEELPDLARLASESAEVGGSQAQLQVRADELKKLLKKKGTTNTQEVDSELETLCTRQKELRKARRTLETIAKIEKGALNDVQDEIQEIEVLESEIKDANGREAGDLLRREAWRTAGYDSDRGDTLRLQRAELEAVEQEYALMSNASVELAEAKAELKTAEAETATEVTASSGSAASASEEAARPAKPATDEAQIRELLPGFPAPKSDSPNLPKRGRLRTMIDRQKRPVFSTEGITVKWSNVLDAELAEQWPGNVEHAPMGIVRHTAPPADKAAVLDMATRSARIVERATEKKEKGRAGREREEKVKLVVLEKVREAMEARRLKMEAREMRRTGPMNVPAPAMKENMASM
;
A
#
# COMPACT_ATOMS: atom_id res chain seq x y z
N MET A 1 -11.02 -23.69 -26.04
CA MET A 1 -10.14 -24.41 -25.09
C MET A 1 -10.29 -23.73 -23.74
N PRO A 2 -10.78 -24.38 -22.67
CA PRO A 2 -10.80 -23.77 -21.35
C PRO A 2 -9.36 -23.38 -20.99
N VAL A 3 -9.16 -22.11 -20.64
CA VAL A 3 -7.88 -21.61 -20.14
C VAL A 3 -7.54 -22.49 -18.95
N GLN A 4 -6.51 -23.33 -19.07
CA GLN A 4 -6.02 -24.12 -17.97
C GLN A 4 -5.56 -23.13 -16.89
N LEU A 5 -6.41 -22.91 -15.88
CA LEU A 5 -6.06 -22.13 -14.71
C LEU A 5 -4.76 -22.73 -14.19
N LYS A 6 -3.70 -21.90 -14.18
CA LYS A 6 -2.38 -22.27 -13.70
C LYS A 6 -2.57 -22.91 -12.33
N ALA A 7 -2.17 -24.18 -12.19
CA ALA A 7 -2.28 -24.86 -10.91
C ALA A 7 -1.53 -24.02 -9.85
N PRO A 8 -2.14 -23.75 -8.69
CA PRO A 8 -1.53 -22.89 -7.68
C PRO A 8 -0.19 -23.51 -7.26
N THR A 9 0.89 -22.72 -7.34
CA THR A 9 2.24 -23.17 -6.97
C THR A 9 2.55 -22.94 -5.49
N ARG A 10 1.55 -22.48 -4.75
CA ARG A 10 1.51 -22.23 -3.31
C ARG A 10 1.84 -23.46 -2.45
N ASN A 11 1.35 -24.64 -2.81
CA ASN A 11 1.47 -25.83 -1.97
C ASN A 11 2.46 -26.84 -2.55
N ILE A 12 3.32 -27.40 -1.70
CA ILE A 12 4.34 -28.38 -2.09
C ILE A 12 4.09 -29.69 -1.35
N TYR A 13 4.21 -30.80 -2.07
CA TYR A 13 3.98 -32.14 -1.56
C TYR A 13 5.26 -32.95 -1.72
N ALA A 14 5.74 -33.54 -0.62
CA ALA A 14 6.81 -34.52 -0.66
C ALA A 14 6.25 -35.93 -0.48
N TYR A 15 6.81 -36.88 -1.23
CA TYR A 15 6.45 -38.30 -1.15
C TYR A 15 7.69 -39.11 -0.87
N CYS A 16 7.61 -40.04 0.06
CA CYS A 16 8.68 -40.97 0.38
C CYS A 16 8.33 -42.37 -0.12
N ASN A 17 9.35 -43.09 -0.60
CA ASN A 17 9.25 -44.51 -0.87
C ASN A 17 9.43 -45.30 0.44
N ILE A 18 8.49 -46.18 0.76
CA ILE A 18 8.49 -46.95 2.01
C ILE A 18 9.75 -47.82 2.15
N GLN A 19 10.24 -48.38 1.05
CA GLN A 19 11.35 -49.34 1.06
C GLN A 19 12.70 -48.67 0.88
N THR A 20 12.82 -47.79 -0.12
CA THR A 20 14.11 -47.18 -0.49
C THR A 20 14.37 -45.85 0.20
N GLN A 21 13.38 -45.28 0.89
CA GLN A 21 13.45 -43.96 1.55
C GLN A 21 13.81 -42.81 0.59
N GLN A 22 13.61 -43.02 -0.71
CA GLN A 22 13.72 -41.97 -1.72
C GLN A 22 12.58 -40.98 -1.55
N VAL A 23 12.89 -39.68 -1.60
CA VAL A 23 11.89 -38.62 -1.51
C VAL A 23 11.63 -38.03 -2.88
N ILE A 24 10.42 -37.57 -3.20
CA ILE A 24 10.07 -36.88 -4.45
C ILE A 24 9.20 -35.67 -4.13
N TYR A 25 9.48 -34.55 -4.79
CA TYR A 25 8.70 -33.33 -4.65
C TYR A 25 7.69 -33.18 -5.79
N SER A 26 6.52 -32.64 -5.49
CA SER A 26 5.46 -32.36 -6.44
C SER A 26 4.72 -31.09 -6.05
N LEU A 27 4.28 -30.30 -7.03
CA LEU A 27 3.36 -29.19 -6.82
C LEU A 27 1.89 -29.66 -6.77
N GLN A 28 1.65 -30.94 -7.09
CA GLN A 28 0.32 -31.54 -7.10
C GLN A 28 0.16 -32.60 -6.01
N PRO A 29 -1.05 -32.75 -5.42
CA PRO A 29 -1.35 -33.79 -4.44
C PRO A 29 -1.32 -35.23 -4.99
N SER A 30 -1.14 -35.40 -6.30
CA SER A 30 -1.02 -36.71 -6.94
C SER A 30 0.30 -36.81 -7.69
N LEU A 31 1.03 -37.92 -7.48
CA LEU A 31 2.24 -38.22 -8.22
C LEU A 31 1.93 -38.65 -9.67
N HIS A 32 2.68 -38.10 -10.62
CA HIS A 32 2.63 -38.45 -12.04
C HIS A 32 3.92 -39.14 -12.47
N ASN A 33 3.82 -40.20 -13.28
CA ASN A 33 4.98 -41.00 -13.71
C ASN A 33 6.09 -40.15 -14.35
N ALA A 34 5.72 -39.18 -15.18
CA ALA A 34 6.66 -38.34 -15.90
C ALA A 34 7.45 -37.39 -14.98
N SER A 35 6.80 -36.82 -13.94
CA SER A 35 7.47 -35.92 -13.00
C SER A 35 8.41 -36.69 -12.07
N VAL A 36 8.00 -37.88 -11.65
CA VAL A 36 8.79 -38.78 -10.82
C VAL A 36 10.05 -39.23 -11.55
N ARG A 37 9.93 -39.74 -12.78
CA ARG A 37 11.07 -40.27 -13.54
C ARG A 37 12.18 -39.24 -13.78
N ARG A 38 11.84 -37.95 -13.85
CA ARG A 38 12.80 -36.85 -14.00
C ARG A 38 13.58 -36.51 -12.73
N GLN A 39 13.11 -36.98 -11.57
CA GLN A 39 13.73 -36.69 -10.28
C GLN A 39 14.52 -37.86 -9.72
N LEU A 40 14.27 -39.09 -10.19
CA LEU A 40 14.99 -40.26 -9.69
C LEU A 40 16.34 -40.41 -10.41
N PRO A 41 17.44 -40.59 -9.67
CA PRO A 41 18.75 -40.84 -10.26
C PRO A 41 18.80 -42.24 -10.88
N ASP A 42 19.55 -42.38 -11.97
CA ASP A 42 19.85 -43.70 -12.53
C ASP A 42 20.89 -44.41 -11.66
N THR A 43 20.42 -45.33 -10.83
CA THR A 43 21.26 -46.13 -9.92
C THR A 43 21.53 -47.55 -10.48
N GLY A 44 21.10 -47.82 -11.72
CA GLY A 44 21.32 -49.08 -12.44
C GLY A 44 20.04 -49.73 -12.98
N ALA A 45 20.25 -50.82 -13.75
CA ALA A 45 19.20 -51.48 -14.54
C ALA A 45 17.97 -51.99 -13.75
N ASN A 46 18.10 -52.22 -12.44
CA ASN A 46 17.04 -52.81 -11.61
C ASN A 46 16.35 -51.82 -10.66
N THR A 47 16.79 -50.56 -10.64
CA THR A 47 16.26 -49.54 -9.70
C THR A 47 15.35 -48.53 -10.39
N SER A 48 15.45 -48.41 -11.72
CA SER A 48 14.52 -47.61 -12.53
C SER A 48 13.25 -48.40 -12.81
N PHE A 49 12.09 -47.87 -12.41
CA PHE A 49 10.81 -48.50 -12.70
C PHE A 49 10.20 -48.00 -14.02
N VAL A 50 9.50 -48.89 -14.73
CA VAL A 50 8.74 -48.54 -15.94
C VAL A 50 7.46 -47.78 -15.58
N LYS A 51 6.79 -48.18 -14.50
CA LYS A 51 5.51 -47.62 -14.03
C LYS A 51 5.54 -47.38 -12.53
N LEU A 52 5.05 -46.23 -12.09
CA LEU A 52 4.97 -45.89 -10.67
C LEU A 52 4.03 -46.85 -9.94
N ARG A 53 4.56 -47.49 -8.90
CA ARG A 53 3.81 -48.35 -7.98
C ARG A 53 3.25 -47.52 -6.84
N LYS A 54 1.96 -47.15 -6.90
CA LYS A 54 1.31 -46.23 -5.94
C LYS A 54 1.32 -46.72 -4.49
N ASP A 55 1.46 -48.03 -4.29
CA ASP A 55 1.55 -48.70 -2.99
C ASP A 55 2.86 -48.43 -2.26
N LEU A 56 3.96 -48.23 -3.00
CA LEU A 56 5.28 -48.00 -2.41
C LEU A 56 5.54 -46.54 -2.04
N TRP A 57 4.68 -45.62 -2.49
CA TRP A 57 4.84 -44.19 -2.30
C TRP A 57 3.75 -43.64 -1.39
N HIS A 58 4.18 -43.01 -0.30
CA HIS A 58 3.29 -42.32 0.63
C HIS A 58 3.72 -40.85 0.75
N PRO A 59 2.80 -39.92 1.07
CA PRO A 59 3.20 -38.56 1.36
C PRO A 59 4.03 -38.54 2.65
N LEU A 60 5.14 -37.80 2.61
CA LEU A 60 6.05 -37.59 3.73
C LEU A 60 5.61 -36.37 4.52
N TRP A 61 5.56 -35.23 3.84
CA TRP A 61 5.10 -33.95 4.36
C TRP A 61 4.40 -33.13 3.26
N THR A 62 3.61 -32.15 3.65
CA THR A 62 2.97 -31.17 2.77
C THR A 62 3.21 -29.78 3.33
N LEU A 63 3.82 -28.91 2.53
CA LEU A 63 4.03 -27.52 2.86
C LEU A 63 2.82 -26.71 2.39
N ALA A 64 2.16 -26.06 3.34
CA ALA A 64 1.08 -25.11 3.11
C ALA A 64 1.60 -23.71 3.37
N ILE A 65 1.75 -22.91 2.31
CA ILE A 65 2.06 -21.49 2.41
C ILE A 65 0.72 -20.74 2.58
N PRO A 66 0.60 -19.66 3.36
CA PRO A 66 -0.64 -18.90 3.46
C PRO A 66 -0.98 -18.17 2.15
N GLU A 67 -2.21 -17.66 2.03
CA GLU A 67 -2.58 -16.87 0.87
C GLU A 67 -1.99 -15.47 1.00
N SER A 68 -1.02 -15.16 0.15
CA SER A 68 -0.33 -13.88 0.09
C SER A 68 -0.04 -13.58 -1.38
N ASP A 69 0.12 -12.30 -1.71
CA ASP A 69 0.47 -11.84 -3.06
C ASP A 69 1.73 -12.53 -3.61
N TYR A 70 2.61 -13.00 -2.72
CA TYR A 70 3.88 -13.63 -3.06
C TYR A 70 3.93 -15.15 -2.83
N ALA A 71 2.83 -15.76 -2.39
CA ALA A 71 2.79 -17.17 -2.01
C ALA A 71 3.20 -18.12 -3.14
N ASP A 72 2.76 -17.83 -4.37
CA ASP A 72 3.11 -18.62 -5.56
C ASP A 72 4.62 -18.55 -5.89
N ALA A 73 5.23 -17.37 -5.70
CA ALA A 73 6.65 -17.16 -5.95
C ALA A 73 7.50 -17.85 -4.88
N GLN A 74 7.07 -17.76 -3.61
CA GLN A 74 7.71 -18.43 -2.50
C GLN A 74 7.67 -19.95 -2.68
N GLY A 75 6.51 -20.53 -2.96
CA GLY A 75 6.38 -21.97 -3.18
C GLY A 75 7.18 -22.46 -4.39
N LEU A 76 7.24 -21.68 -5.47
CA LEU A 76 8.06 -22.03 -6.63
C LEU A 76 9.56 -21.95 -6.32
N HIS A 77 9.99 -20.97 -5.54
CA HIS A 77 11.37 -20.86 -5.07
C HIS A 77 11.76 -22.06 -4.22
N THR A 78 10.95 -22.38 -3.21
CA THR A 78 11.16 -23.54 -2.32
C THR A 78 11.23 -24.83 -3.13
N PHE A 79 10.31 -25.04 -4.07
CA PHE A 79 10.29 -26.25 -4.90
C PHE A 79 11.54 -26.39 -5.78
N LYS A 80 12.08 -25.29 -6.32
CA LYS A 80 13.31 -25.32 -7.12
C LYS A 80 14.50 -25.68 -6.24
N LYS A 81 14.67 -24.99 -5.11
CA LYS A 81 15.76 -25.22 -4.15
C LYS A 81 15.79 -26.65 -3.63
N LEU A 82 14.64 -27.19 -3.21
CA LEU A 82 14.52 -28.58 -2.76
C LEU A 82 14.97 -29.58 -3.83
N ARG A 83 14.63 -29.34 -5.10
CA ARG A 83 15.06 -30.20 -6.21
C ARG A 83 16.55 -30.08 -6.51
N GLU A 84 17.11 -28.88 -6.38
CA GLU A 84 18.54 -28.62 -6.54
C GLU A 84 19.33 -29.30 -5.43
N TRP A 85 18.93 -29.14 -4.17
CA TRP A 85 19.61 -29.74 -3.01
C TRP A 85 19.52 -31.24 -3.01
N ARG A 86 18.36 -31.82 -3.33
CA ARG A 86 18.26 -33.26 -3.56
C ARG A 86 19.27 -33.74 -4.61
N LYS A 87 19.37 -33.04 -5.74
CA LYS A 87 20.32 -33.41 -6.80
C LYS A 87 21.76 -33.32 -6.30
N LEU A 88 22.07 -32.32 -5.46
CA LEU A 88 23.38 -32.21 -4.81
C LEU A 88 23.63 -33.38 -3.85
N HIS A 89 22.68 -33.74 -2.99
CA HIS A 89 22.79 -34.91 -2.10
C HIS A 89 22.98 -36.24 -2.86
N GLU A 90 22.48 -36.34 -4.08
CA GLU A 90 22.66 -37.53 -4.92
C GLU A 90 24.00 -37.54 -5.67
N VAL A 91 24.54 -36.37 -6.04
CA VAL A 91 25.74 -36.24 -6.91
C VAL A 91 27.02 -35.96 -6.11
N SER A 92 26.96 -35.05 -5.15
CA SER A 92 28.09 -34.54 -4.37
C SER A 92 27.94 -34.92 -2.89
N TRP A 93 28.00 -36.21 -2.60
CA TRP A 93 27.94 -36.73 -1.23
C TRP A 93 29.29 -37.33 -0.82
N GLU A 94 29.60 -37.22 0.46
CA GLU A 94 30.80 -37.81 1.04
C GLU A 94 30.49 -39.23 1.54
N PRO A 95 31.33 -40.23 1.20
CA PRO A 95 31.09 -41.59 1.64
C PRO A 95 31.17 -41.69 3.16
N PRO A 96 30.18 -42.34 3.82
CA PRO A 96 30.23 -42.52 5.26
C PRO A 96 31.47 -43.34 5.64
N ALA A 97 31.97 -43.13 6.86
CA ALA A 97 33.19 -43.77 7.35
C ALA A 97 33.17 -45.30 7.16
N ASP A 98 32.00 -45.93 7.33
CA ASP A 98 31.80 -47.38 7.13
C ASP A 98 32.06 -47.83 5.68
N LEU A 99 31.72 -47.00 4.70
CA LEU A 99 31.94 -47.30 3.29
C LEU A 99 33.42 -47.14 2.91
N ALA A 100 34.07 -46.12 3.46
CA ALA A 100 35.49 -45.83 3.26
C ALA A 100 36.39 -46.86 3.95
N ARG A 101 35.99 -47.35 5.13
CA ARG A 101 36.75 -48.31 5.94
C ARG A 101 37.06 -49.60 5.17
N PRO A 102 38.31 -50.10 5.21
CA PRO A 102 38.64 -51.42 4.66
C PRO A 102 38.02 -52.53 5.53
N TYR A 103 37.60 -53.62 4.91
CA TYR A 103 37.07 -54.77 5.63
C TYR A 103 38.18 -55.41 6.48
N THR A 104 37.81 -55.83 7.68
CA THR A 104 38.72 -56.54 8.60
C THR A 104 38.91 -57.99 8.15
N LYS A 105 40.03 -58.62 8.54
CA LYS A 105 40.32 -60.03 8.17
C LYS A 105 39.18 -60.98 8.55
N ARG A 106 38.57 -60.80 9.74
CA ARG A 106 37.42 -61.57 10.21
C ARG A 106 36.18 -61.40 9.32
N GLU A 107 35.91 -60.19 8.86
CA GLU A 107 34.79 -59.93 7.94
C GLU A 107 35.06 -60.53 6.56
N ILE A 108 36.32 -60.52 6.11
CA ILE A 108 36.73 -61.19 4.87
C ILE A 108 36.47 -62.69 5.00
N GLU A 109 37.00 -63.36 6.04
CA GLU A 109 36.77 -64.79 6.36
C GLU A 109 35.27 -65.14 6.41
N ALA A 110 34.44 -64.29 7.04
CA ALA A 110 33.00 -64.49 7.08
C ALA A 110 32.33 -64.39 5.69
N MET A 111 32.86 -63.54 4.80
CA MET A 111 32.39 -63.43 3.43
C MET A 111 32.88 -64.59 2.55
N GLU A 112 34.06 -65.16 2.83
CA GLU A 112 34.52 -66.40 2.19
C GLU A 112 33.60 -67.56 2.55
N LYS A 113 33.29 -67.73 3.84
CA LYS A 113 32.36 -68.76 4.29
C LYS A 113 30.98 -68.61 3.64
N LYS A 114 30.44 -67.38 3.57
CA LYS A 114 29.17 -67.10 2.87
C LYS A 114 29.22 -67.45 1.38
N LEU A 115 30.39 -67.37 0.75
CA LEU A 115 30.58 -67.76 -0.65
C LEU A 115 30.56 -69.28 -0.81
N GLU A 116 31.26 -69.99 0.06
CA GLU A 116 31.29 -71.46 0.12
C GLU A 116 29.89 -72.03 0.33
N ASP A 117 29.15 -71.51 1.32
CA ASP A 117 27.79 -71.92 1.67
C ASP A 117 26.79 -71.74 0.50
N ARG A 118 27.06 -70.77 -0.39
CA ARG A 118 26.16 -70.43 -1.51
C ARG A 118 26.25 -71.40 -2.69
N GLY A 119 27.28 -72.27 -2.74
CA GLY A 119 27.41 -73.32 -3.73
C GLY A 119 27.46 -72.84 -5.19
N GLY A 120 28.01 -71.66 -5.47
CA GLY A 120 28.04 -71.07 -6.81
C GLY A 120 29.03 -71.75 -7.75
N SER A 121 28.58 -72.18 -8.95
CA SER A 121 29.41 -72.76 -10.03
C SER A 121 30.41 -71.77 -10.67
N LYS A 122 30.35 -70.48 -10.33
CA LYS A 122 31.14 -69.42 -10.95
C LYS A 122 32.32 -69.08 -10.05
N LYS A 123 33.52 -68.92 -10.63
CA LYS A 123 34.76 -68.48 -9.95
C LYS A 123 34.66 -67.02 -9.47
N GLU A 124 33.71 -66.70 -8.60
CA GLU A 124 33.61 -65.39 -7.94
C GLU A 124 34.67 -65.32 -6.84
N ASN A 125 35.36 -64.18 -6.72
CA ASN A 125 36.28 -63.94 -5.61
C ASN A 125 35.52 -63.23 -4.47
N VAL A 126 35.99 -63.42 -3.23
CA VAL A 126 35.49 -62.77 -2.01
C VAL A 126 35.46 -61.24 -2.18
N TYR A 127 36.48 -60.68 -2.83
CA TYR A 127 36.54 -59.25 -3.13
C TYR A 127 35.40 -58.76 -4.03
N ASP A 128 34.83 -59.61 -4.90
CA ASP A 128 33.68 -59.24 -5.73
C ASP A 128 32.38 -59.19 -4.91
N ILE A 129 32.27 -60.00 -3.85
CA ILE A 129 31.16 -59.91 -2.89
C ILE A 129 31.29 -58.63 -2.08
N ILE A 130 32.48 -58.35 -1.53
CA ILE A 130 32.75 -57.12 -0.78
C ILE A 130 32.46 -55.90 -1.65
N ARG A 131 32.89 -55.91 -2.93
CA ARG A 131 32.59 -54.84 -3.89
C ARG A 131 31.08 -54.68 -4.11
N ARG A 132 30.33 -55.78 -4.23
CA ARG A 132 28.86 -55.75 -4.36
C ARG A 132 28.18 -55.20 -3.11
N GLU A 133 28.63 -55.61 -1.91
CA GLU A 133 28.05 -55.14 -0.65
C GLU A 133 28.35 -53.65 -0.44
N LYS A 134 29.59 -53.21 -0.66
CA LYS A 134 29.92 -51.77 -0.66
C LYS A 134 29.12 -51.00 -1.72
N ARG A 135 28.93 -51.54 -2.93
CA ARG A 135 28.07 -50.92 -3.94
C ARG A 135 26.61 -50.82 -3.47
N LYS A 136 26.09 -51.85 -2.81
CA LYS A 136 24.73 -51.86 -2.26
C LYS A 136 24.58 -50.84 -1.14
N MET A 137 25.54 -50.77 -0.22
CA MET A 137 25.58 -49.75 0.83
C MET A 137 25.63 -48.34 0.23
N ARG A 138 26.49 -48.11 -0.77
CA ARG A 138 26.55 -46.85 -1.52
C ARG A 138 25.20 -46.47 -2.11
N ILE A 139 24.56 -47.40 -2.84
CA ILE A 139 23.25 -47.16 -3.44
C ILE A 139 22.25 -46.83 -2.33
N ASN A 140 22.21 -47.59 -1.24
CA ASN A 140 21.27 -47.35 -0.14
C ASN A 140 21.48 -45.97 0.51
N THR A 141 22.73 -45.55 0.74
CA THR A 141 23.04 -44.21 1.26
C THR A 141 22.57 -43.12 0.31
N VAL A 142 22.82 -43.27 -1.00
CA VAL A 142 22.36 -42.29 -2.01
C VAL A 142 20.83 -42.29 -2.14
N LEU A 143 20.17 -43.43 -1.98
CA LEU A 143 18.72 -43.53 -2.08
C LEU A 143 17.98 -43.02 -0.84
N ASN A 144 18.58 -43.17 0.33
CA ASN A 144 18.00 -42.73 1.59
C ASN A 144 18.10 -41.21 1.73
N GLN A 145 17.06 -40.51 1.29
CA GLN A 145 16.99 -39.06 1.26
C GLN A 145 15.91 -38.51 2.21
N ARG A 146 15.33 -39.35 3.09
CA ARG A 146 14.24 -38.93 3.97
C ARG A 146 14.68 -37.82 4.93
N ALA A 147 15.73 -38.05 5.70
CA ALA A 147 16.24 -37.07 6.67
C ALA A 147 16.74 -35.80 5.97
N ASN A 148 17.53 -35.97 4.91
CA ASN A 148 18.02 -34.84 4.10
C ASN A 148 16.89 -33.97 3.58
N SER A 149 15.78 -34.55 3.08
CA SER A 149 14.65 -33.77 2.59
C SER A 149 13.97 -32.90 3.64
N VAL A 150 14.02 -33.32 4.91
CA VAL A 150 13.43 -32.58 6.03
C VAL A 150 14.36 -31.44 6.44
N ALA A 151 15.65 -31.73 6.59
CA ALA A 151 16.67 -30.72 6.83
C ALA A 151 16.70 -29.66 5.70
N ASP A 152 16.61 -30.11 4.45
CA ASP A 152 16.55 -29.25 3.27
C ASP A 152 15.35 -28.31 3.32
N LEU A 153 14.16 -28.82 3.69
CA LEU A 153 12.97 -27.98 3.82
C LEU A 153 13.16 -26.90 4.88
N ALA A 154 13.66 -27.29 6.05
CA ALA A 154 13.89 -26.36 7.15
C ALA A 154 14.89 -25.27 6.75
N ALA A 155 16.04 -25.66 6.18
CA ALA A 155 17.07 -24.71 5.77
C ALA A 155 16.62 -23.79 4.60
N VAL A 156 15.79 -24.27 3.67
CA VAL A 156 15.19 -23.39 2.65
C VAL A 156 14.24 -22.36 3.27
N LEU A 157 13.48 -22.73 4.30
CA LEU A 157 12.58 -21.80 4.98
C LEU A 157 13.36 -20.76 5.80
N VAL A 158 14.46 -21.15 6.46
CA VAL A 158 15.38 -20.22 7.13
C VAL A 158 16.01 -19.25 6.12
N GLU A 159 16.47 -19.74 4.96
CA GLU A 159 16.99 -18.90 3.88
C GLU A 159 15.93 -17.90 3.39
N GLN A 160 14.68 -18.35 3.25
CA GLN A 160 13.56 -17.49 2.84
C GLN A 160 13.22 -16.42 3.87
N GLU A 161 13.27 -16.72 5.16
CA GLU A 161 13.07 -15.73 6.22
C GLU A 161 14.12 -14.64 6.17
N ALA A 162 15.40 -15.02 6.05
CA ALA A 162 16.51 -14.07 5.93
C ALA A 162 16.39 -13.19 4.68
N MET A 163 16.07 -13.77 3.52
CA MET A 163 15.80 -13.00 2.29
C MET A 163 14.57 -12.11 2.42
N GLY A 164 13.57 -12.58 3.16
CA GLY A 164 12.33 -11.88 3.48
C GLY A 164 12.60 -10.60 4.25
N LEU A 165 13.39 -10.68 5.33
CA LEU A 165 13.79 -9.54 6.16
C LEU A 165 14.58 -8.51 5.33
N GLU A 166 15.60 -8.94 4.59
CA GLU A 166 16.39 -8.01 3.75
C GLU A 166 15.53 -7.31 2.69
N THR A 167 14.63 -8.07 2.06
CA THR A 167 13.74 -7.52 1.03
C THR A 167 12.65 -6.64 1.62
N ALA A 168 12.14 -6.96 2.81
CA ALA A 168 11.16 -6.16 3.53
C ALA A 168 11.73 -4.78 3.85
N ASP A 169 12.92 -4.71 4.46
CA ASP A 169 13.59 -3.44 4.77
C ASP A 169 13.85 -2.60 3.51
N GLN A 170 14.32 -3.24 2.43
CA GLN A 170 14.53 -2.56 1.14
C GLN A 170 13.21 -2.06 0.52
N ASN A 171 12.14 -2.83 0.65
CA ASN A 171 10.82 -2.47 0.12
C ASN A 171 10.18 -1.36 0.96
N GLU A 172 10.30 -1.40 2.29
CA GLU A 172 9.80 -0.37 3.20
C GLU A 172 10.58 0.93 3.02
N ALA A 173 11.91 0.89 3.03
CA ALA A 173 12.74 2.07 2.76
C ALA A 173 12.47 2.63 1.35
N GLY A 174 12.33 1.73 0.36
CA GLY A 174 11.98 2.11 -1.01
C GLY A 174 10.56 2.66 -1.16
N ALA A 175 9.60 2.18 -0.37
CA ALA A 175 8.24 2.68 -0.33
C ALA A 175 8.17 4.04 0.37
N ALA A 176 8.82 4.19 1.53
CA ALA A 176 8.96 5.45 2.25
C ALA A 176 9.61 6.53 1.38
N ALA A 177 10.76 6.23 0.75
CA ALA A 177 11.43 7.17 -0.14
C ALA A 177 10.57 7.59 -1.35
N LYS A 178 9.77 6.67 -1.90
CA LYS A 178 8.81 7.02 -2.98
C LYS A 178 7.68 7.88 -2.46
N LEU A 179 7.11 7.53 -1.31
CA LEU A 179 6.03 8.27 -0.68
C LEU A 179 6.51 9.70 -0.36
N ASP A 180 7.72 9.86 0.15
CA ASP A 180 8.34 11.16 0.39
C ASP A 180 8.61 11.96 -0.89
N ALA A 181 9.00 11.29 -1.98
CA ALA A 181 9.14 11.91 -3.29
C ALA A 181 7.77 12.31 -3.87
N GLU A 182 6.73 11.49 -3.68
CA GLU A 182 5.35 11.80 -4.07
C GLU A 182 4.80 12.99 -3.29
N ARG A 183 5.00 13.04 -1.97
CA ARG A 183 4.67 14.17 -1.10
C ARG A 183 5.34 15.46 -1.56
N GLY A 184 6.65 15.39 -1.86
CA GLY A 184 7.38 16.52 -2.45
C GLY A 184 6.81 16.97 -3.80
N ASN A 185 6.38 16.02 -4.64
CA ASN A 185 5.72 16.34 -5.92
C ASN A 185 4.32 16.93 -5.72
N MET A 186 3.56 16.49 -4.72
CA MET A 186 2.25 17.08 -4.38
C MET A 186 2.39 18.53 -3.95
N LEU A 187 3.34 18.84 -3.06
CA LEU A 187 3.59 20.23 -2.65
C LEU A 187 3.97 21.12 -3.83
N LYS A 188 4.83 20.63 -4.74
CA LYS A 188 5.16 21.35 -5.98
C LYS A 188 3.94 21.57 -6.88
N LEU A 189 3.10 20.54 -7.08
CA LEU A 189 1.90 20.66 -7.91
C LEU A 189 0.85 21.58 -7.29
N ALA A 190 0.69 21.57 -5.97
CA ALA A 190 -0.19 22.50 -5.27
C ALA A 190 0.30 23.94 -5.45
N ALA A 191 1.61 24.20 -5.27
CA ALA A 191 2.18 25.51 -5.53
C ALA A 191 2.06 25.95 -7.00
N GLU A 192 2.19 25.04 -7.97
CA GLU A 192 1.90 25.32 -9.39
C GLU A 192 0.42 25.66 -9.61
N ALA A 193 -0.50 24.99 -8.91
CA ALA A 193 -1.93 25.25 -8.99
C ALA A 193 -2.26 26.66 -8.47
N ASP A 194 -1.71 27.04 -7.31
CA ASP A 194 -1.86 28.36 -6.71
C ASP A 194 -1.34 29.49 -7.63
N ALA A 195 -0.36 29.16 -8.48
CA ALA A 195 0.16 30.07 -9.52
C ALA A 195 -0.71 30.14 -10.80
N GLY A 196 -1.94 29.61 -10.77
CA GLY A 196 -2.86 29.54 -11.92
C GLY A 196 -2.57 28.38 -12.88
N GLY A 197 -1.88 27.33 -12.41
CA GLY A 197 -1.51 26.17 -13.23
C GLY A 197 -2.71 25.35 -13.73
N LEU A 198 -3.79 25.28 -12.94
CA LEU A 198 -5.00 24.53 -13.30
C LEU A 198 -5.72 25.15 -14.50
N GLU A 199 -5.91 26.47 -14.52
CA GLU A 199 -6.55 27.19 -15.63
C GLU A 199 -5.79 27.02 -16.95
N LYS A 200 -4.45 27.05 -16.87
CA LYS A 200 -3.56 26.77 -18.02
C LYS A 200 -3.69 25.33 -18.54
N LEU A 201 -3.96 24.36 -17.67
CA LEU A 201 -4.19 22.98 -18.08
C LEU A 201 -5.59 22.81 -18.69
N ASP A 202 -6.61 23.47 -18.14
CA ASP A 202 -7.98 23.38 -18.63
C ASP A 202 -8.11 23.97 -20.05
N THR A 203 -7.50 25.13 -20.28
CA THR A 203 -7.38 25.73 -21.62
C THR A 203 -6.64 24.82 -22.61
N ARG A 204 -5.56 24.17 -22.17
CA ARG A 204 -4.81 23.20 -22.99
C ARG A 204 -5.62 21.94 -23.30
N ILE A 205 -6.37 21.41 -22.33
CA ILE A 205 -7.23 20.24 -22.51
C ILE A 205 -8.33 20.57 -23.52
N ALA A 206 -9.02 21.71 -23.38
CA ALA A 206 -10.02 22.17 -24.34
C ALA A 206 -9.44 22.27 -25.77
N ALA A 207 -8.24 22.85 -25.92
CA ALA A 207 -7.56 22.93 -27.21
C ALA A 207 -7.22 21.54 -27.81
N LEU A 208 -6.83 20.57 -26.98
CA LEU A 208 -6.54 19.19 -27.43
C LEU A 208 -7.82 18.42 -27.78
N GLU A 209 -8.92 18.66 -27.08
CA GLU A 209 -10.24 18.10 -27.40
C GLU A 209 -10.75 18.63 -28.74
N ASP A 210 -10.59 19.93 -29.00
CA ASP A 210 -10.91 20.53 -30.30
C ASP A 210 -10.08 19.92 -31.43
N LEU A 211 -8.77 19.73 -31.22
CA LEU A 211 -7.90 19.08 -32.21
C LEU A 211 -8.30 17.63 -32.46
N LYS A 212 -8.66 16.90 -31.40
CA LYS A 212 -9.15 15.52 -31.52
C LYS A 212 -10.47 15.48 -32.30
N ALA A 213 -11.40 16.38 -32.00
CA ALA A 213 -12.67 16.49 -32.72
C ALA A 213 -12.46 16.85 -34.20
N LYS A 214 -11.51 17.73 -34.51
CA LYS A 214 -11.14 18.06 -35.91
C LYS A 214 -10.54 16.84 -36.63
N ALA A 215 -9.63 16.11 -36.00
CA ALA A 215 -9.06 14.88 -36.57
C ALA A 215 -10.13 13.80 -36.81
N ASP A 216 -11.09 13.66 -35.88
CA ASP A 216 -12.22 12.75 -36.02
C ASP A 216 -13.15 13.16 -37.18
N ARG A 217 -13.40 14.47 -37.39
CA ARG A 217 -14.18 14.98 -38.53
C ARG A 217 -13.48 14.76 -39.88
N LEU A 218 -12.15 14.91 -39.93
CA LEU A 218 -11.37 14.72 -41.15
C LEU A 218 -11.15 13.23 -41.49
N GLY A 219 -11.57 12.31 -40.62
CA GLY A 219 -11.33 10.89 -40.82
C GLY A 219 -9.85 10.51 -40.79
N GLU A 220 -9.00 11.32 -40.14
CA GLU A 220 -7.57 11.03 -40.03
C GLU A 220 -7.34 9.80 -39.16
N VAL A 221 -7.11 8.66 -39.82
CA VAL A 221 -6.68 7.43 -39.16
C VAL A 221 -5.15 7.40 -39.18
N GLY A 222 -4.51 7.43 -38.01
CA GLY A 222 -3.05 7.30 -37.96
C GLY A 222 -2.37 7.76 -36.67
N THR A 223 -1.05 7.94 -36.77
CA THR A 223 -0.15 8.30 -35.69
C THR A 223 -0.51 9.65 -35.05
N SER A 224 -0.99 10.63 -35.83
CA SER A 224 -1.42 11.95 -35.34
C SER A 224 -2.55 11.85 -34.30
N ARG A 225 -3.59 11.06 -34.59
CA ARG A 225 -4.71 10.83 -33.67
C ARG A 225 -4.27 10.16 -32.37
N THR A 226 -3.39 9.16 -32.46
CA THR A 226 -2.84 8.49 -31.27
C THR A 226 -1.97 9.42 -30.43
N ARG A 227 -1.22 10.34 -31.07
CA ARG A 227 -0.40 11.35 -30.38
C ARG A 227 -1.27 12.38 -29.65
N ILE A 228 -2.33 12.90 -30.30
CA ILE A 228 -3.27 13.83 -29.67
C ILE A 228 -3.99 13.15 -28.49
N SER A 229 -4.46 11.92 -28.67
CA SER A 229 -5.12 11.16 -27.60
C SER A 229 -4.20 10.90 -26.41
N LYS A 230 -2.92 10.60 -26.66
CA LYS A 230 -1.91 10.47 -25.61
C LYS A 230 -1.66 11.80 -24.88
N GLN A 231 -1.48 12.90 -25.62
CA GLN A 231 -1.30 14.22 -25.03
C GLN A 231 -2.49 14.66 -24.17
N LEU A 232 -3.72 14.39 -24.63
CA LEU A 232 -4.95 14.65 -23.89
C LEU A 232 -4.99 13.81 -22.60
N HIS A 233 -4.64 12.53 -22.68
CA HIS A 233 -4.56 11.65 -21.53
C HIS A 233 -3.52 12.12 -20.50
N ASP A 234 -2.31 12.49 -20.96
CA ASP A 234 -1.23 13.00 -20.11
C ASP A 234 -1.63 14.34 -19.43
N ALA A 235 -2.31 15.23 -20.16
CA ALA A 235 -2.82 16.50 -19.62
C ALA A 235 -3.91 16.27 -18.56
N ASN A 236 -4.86 15.38 -18.82
CA ASN A 236 -5.90 15.00 -17.86
C ASN A 236 -5.32 14.34 -16.60
N ILE A 237 -4.30 13.49 -16.73
CA ILE A 237 -3.58 12.93 -15.57
C ILE A 237 -2.90 14.03 -14.77
N LYS A 238 -2.22 14.99 -15.42
CA LYS A 238 -1.57 16.10 -14.70
C LYS A 238 -2.59 16.96 -13.98
N ARG A 239 -3.71 17.30 -14.62
CA ARG A 239 -4.82 18.05 -14.00
C ARG A 239 -5.37 17.34 -12.77
N MET A 240 -5.71 16.06 -12.89
CA MET A 240 -6.21 15.24 -11.77
C MET A 240 -5.21 15.19 -10.60
N LYS A 241 -3.91 14.99 -10.89
CA LYS A 241 -2.87 15.00 -9.86
C LYS A 241 -2.76 16.36 -9.18
N MET A 242 -2.81 17.44 -9.95
CA MET A 242 -2.74 18.81 -9.44
C MET A 242 -3.93 19.10 -8.52
N GLN A 243 -5.15 18.81 -8.95
CA GLN A 243 -6.36 18.97 -8.13
C GLN A 243 -6.28 18.12 -6.84
N THR A 244 -5.90 16.84 -6.94
CA THR A 244 -5.74 15.97 -5.77
C THR A 244 -4.68 16.52 -4.80
N SER A 245 -3.61 17.13 -5.32
CA SER A 245 -2.56 17.73 -4.51
C SER A 245 -3.07 18.95 -3.75
N VAL A 246 -3.83 19.84 -4.41
CA VAL A 246 -4.48 21.00 -3.79
C VAL A 246 -5.42 20.55 -2.66
N ASP A 247 -6.31 19.60 -2.95
CA ASP A 247 -7.27 19.09 -1.96
C ASP A 247 -6.57 18.39 -0.78
N ALA A 248 -5.46 17.69 -1.03
CA ALA A 248 -4.68 17.02 0.01
C ALA A 248 -3.93 18.03 0.90
N VAL A 249 -3.32 19.06 0.32
CA VAL A 249 -2.63 20.12 1.06
C VAL A 249 -3.63 20.96 1.87
N ALA A 250 -4.79 21.29 1.29
CA ALA A 250 -5.84 22.01 2.00
C ALA A 250 -6.33 21.25 3.24
N ARG A 251 -6.58 19.94 3.10
CA ARG A 251 -6.95 19.07 4.24
C ARG A 251 -5.84 18.95 5.28
N ALA A 252 -4.58 18.84 4.86
CA ALA A 252 -3.45 18.78 5.80
C ALA A 252 -3.33 20.08 6.61
N LYS A 253 -3.55 21.24 5.97
CA LYS A 253 -3.61 22.55 6.66
C LYS A 253 -4.79 22.64 7.61
N GLU A 254 -5.97 22.17 7.21
CA GLU A 254 -7.15 22.12 8.07
C GLU A 254 -6.91 21.24 9.31
N MET A 255 -6.29 20.07 9.13
CA MET A 255 -5.93 19.18 10.25
C MET A 255 -4.91 19.81 11.22
N LEU A 256 -3.96 20.62 10.72
CA LEU A 256 -3.03 21.37 11.58
C LEU A 256 -3.71 22.55 12.29
N ALA A 257 -4.72 23.17 11.68
CA ALA A 257 -5.48 24.26 12.28
C ALA A 257 -6.54 23.76 13.31
N GLN A 258 -7.04 22.53 13.15
CA GLN A 258 -8.14 21.99 13.96
C GLN A 258 -7.88 22.04 15.48
N PRO A 259 -6.69 21.67 16.01
CA PRO A 259 -6.42 21.78 17.45
C PRO A 259 -6.49 23.22 17.96
N HIS A 260 -6.05 24.19 17.15
CA HIS A 260 -6.13 25.61 17.50
C HIS A 260 -7.58 26.10 17.49
N LEU A 261 -8.39 25.65 16.52
CA LEU A 261 -9.82 25.96 16.45
C LEU A 261 -10.59 25.34 17.62
N ASP A 262 -10.31 24.09 17.97
CA ASP A 262 -10.95 23.39 19.10
C ASP A 262 -10.56 24.05 20.44
N ARG A 263 -9.29 24.46 20.60
CA ARG A 263 -8.82 25.22 21.77
C ARG A 263 -9.53 26.57 21.86
N LEU A 264 -9.62 27.29 20.74
CA LEU A 264 -10.30 28.58 20.68
C LEU A 264 -11.80 28.45 20.96
N ALA A 265 -12.46 27.40 20.46
CA ALA A 265 -13.85 27.10 20.79
C ALA A 265 -14.05 26.79 22.28
N SER A 266 -13.12 26.03 22.87
CA SER A 266 -13.11 25.72 24.30
C SER A 266 -12.93 26.98 25.16
N LEU A 267 -12.00 27.87 24.80
CA LEU A 267 -11.80 29.14 25.48
C LEU A 267 -13.02 30.06 25.35
N LYS A 268 -13.62 30.17 24.15
CA LYS A 268 -14.85 30.96 23.96
C LYS A 268 -16.02 30.41 24.79
N ALA A 269 -16.13 29.09 24.93
CA ALA A 269 -17.13 28.48 25.80
C ALA A 269 -16.89 28.79 27.29
N ARG A 270 -15.63 28.79 27.75
CA ARG A 270 -15.26 29.18 29.12
C ARG A 270 -15.58 30.64 29.41
N ILE A 271 -15.23 31.56 28.51
CA ILE A 271 -15.57 32.98 28.63
C ILE A 271 -17.08 33.17 28.70
N LYS A 272 -17.85 32.51 27.84
CA LYS A 272 -19.32 32.63 27.88
C LYS A 272 -19.89 32.18 29.23
N VAL A 273 -19.40 31.08 29.80
CA VAL A 273 -19.81 30.61 31.14
C VAL A 273 -19.41 31.63 32.22
N ALA A 274 -18.26 32.28 32.07
CA ALA A 274 -17.83 33.32 32.98
C ALA A 274 -18.69 34.60 32.86
N GLU A 275 -19.05 35.02 31.64
CA GLU A 275 -19.96 36.13 31.39
C GLU A 275 -21.37 35.86 31.95
N GLU A 276 -21.91 34.65 31.75
CA GLU A 276 -23.19 34.23 32.33
C GLU A 276 -23.13 34.23 33.87
N ARG A 277 -21.99 33.85 34.46
CA ARG A 277 -21.77 33.99 35.92
C ARG A 277 -21.76 35.45 36.35
N ILE A 278 -21.06 36.33 35.63
CA ILE A 278 -21.01 37.77 35.92
C ILE A 278 -22.41 38.39 35.82
N GLN A 279 -23.17 38.09 34.77
CA GLN A 279 -24.56 38.55 34.62
C GLN A 279 -25.47 38.05 35.74
N ALA A 280 -25.34 36.77 36.13
CA ALA A 280 -26.10 36.23 37.27
C ALA A 280 -25.77 36.96 38.59
N TYR A 281 -24.54 37.47 38.75
CA TYR A 281 -24.18 38.34 39.88
C TYR A 281 -24.77 39.75 39.74
N GLU A 282 -24.81 40.34 38.54
CA GLU A 282 -25.44 41.65 38.33
C GLU A 282 -26.95 41.62 38.55
N GLU A 283 -27.62 40.52 38.19
CA GLU A 283 -29.07 40.35 38.32
C GLU A 283 -29.53 40.01 39.75
N LEU A 284 -28.62 39.68 40.66
CA LEU A 284 -28.95 39.48 42.08
C LEU A 284 -29.43 40.84 42.67
N PRO A 285 -30.74 41.02 42.91
CA PRO A 285 -31.31 42.30 43.39
C PRO A 285 -30.76 42.66 44.78
N ASP A 286 -30.23 41.66 45.47
CA ASP A 286 -29.62 41.77 46.78
C ASP A 286 -28.26 42.46 46.74
N LEU A 287 -27.54 42.58 45.62
CA LEU A 287 -26.24 43.28 45.62
C LEU A 287 -26.39 44.80 45.69
N ALA A 288 -27.35 45.40 44.96
CA ALA A 288 -27.67 46.82 45.10
C ALA A 288 -28.27 47.12 46.49
N ARG A 289 -29.05 46.17 47.02
CA ARG A 289 -29.64 46.25 48.36
C ARG A 289 -28.58 46.07 49.46
N LEU A 290 -27.64 45.15 49.31
CA LEU A 290 -26.51 44.95 50.22
C LEU A 290 -25.47 46.07 50.11
N ALA A 291 -25.29 46.69 48.94
CA ALA A 291 -24.42 47.85 48.78
C ALA A 291 -25.01 49.09 49.46
N SER A 292 -26.31 49.34 49.29
CA SER A 292 -27.03 50.39 50.03
C SER A 292 -27.09 50.10 51.53
N GLU A 293 -27.39 48.87 51.94
CA GLU A 293 -27.29 48.42 53.32
C GLU A 293 -25.85 48.54 53.83
N SER A 294 -24.80 48.30 53.03
CA SER A 294 -23.39 48.47 53.47
C SER A 294 -23.02 49.94 53.67
N ALA A 295 -23.55 50.84 52.83
CA ALA A 295 -23.34 52.28 52.95
C ALA A 295 -24.07 52.82 54.20
N GLU A 296 -25.30 52.36 54.44
CA GLU A 296 -26.05 52.63 55.67
C GLU A 296 -25.36 52.02 56.88
N VAL A 297 -24.79 50.82 56.78
CA VAL A 297 -24.02 50.14 57.83
C VAL A 297 -22.71 50.86 58.12
N GLY A 298 -22.02 51.41 57.12
CA GLY A 298 -20.83 52.24 57.33
C GLY A 298 -21.13 53.52 58.10
N GLY A 299 -22.21 54.21 57.73
CA GLY A 299 -22.74 55.37 58.45
C GLY A 299 -23.22 55.01 59.87
N SER A 300 -23.94 53.89 59.99
CA SER A 300 -24.45 53.36 61.25
C SER A 300 -23.32 52.92 62.17
N GLN A 301 -22.27 52.28 61.65
CA GLN A 301 -21.15 51.81 62.46
C GLN A 301 -20.41 53.00 63.08
N ALA A 302 -20.18 54.07 62.31
CA ALA A 302 -19.58 55.30 62.83
C ALA A 302 -20.46 55.94 63.92
N GLN A 303 -21.77 56.04 63.69
CA GLN A 303 -22.74 56.57 64.66
C GLN A 303 -22.85 55.71 65.92
N LEU A 304 -22.85 54.37 65.78
CA LEU A 304 -22.89 53.42 66.89
C LEU A 304 -21.59 53.46 67.71
N GLN A 305 -20.44 53.71 67.09
CA GLN A 305 -19.17 53.89 67.79
C GLN A 305 -19.17 55.19 68.60
N VAL A 306 -19.65 56.29 68.01
CA VAL A 306 -19.83 57.56 68.73
C VAL A 306 -20.79 57.40 69.91
N ARG A 307 -21.94 56.75 69.72
CA ARG A 307 -22.94 56.49 70.78
C ARG A 307 -22.42 55.56 71.87
N ALA A 308 -21.67 54.51 71.51
CA ALA A 308 -21.02 53.63 72.48
C ALA A 308 -19.95 54.37 73.30
N ASP A 309 -19.20 55.28 72.68
CA ASP A 309 -18.20 56.10 73.37
C ASP A 309 -18.84 57.17 74.26
N GLU A 310 -19.99 57.72 73.87
CA GLU A 310 -20.82 58.60 74.70
C GLU A 310 -21.40 57.87 75.92
N LEU A 311 -21.99 56.68 75.73
CA LEU A 311 -22.50 55.86 76.83
C LEU A 311 -21.38 55.45 77.81
N LYS A 312 -20.21 55.07 77.31
CA LYS A 312 -19.03 54.80 78.15
C LYS A 312 -18.57 56.04 78.93
N LYS A 313 -18.60 57.22 78.31
CA LYS A 313 -18.31 58.49 79.01
C LYS A 313 -19.34 58.78 80.10
N LEU A 314 -20.63 58.51 79.86
CA LEU A 314 -21.69 58.67 80.86
C LEU A 314 -21.53 57.70 82.04
N LEU A 315 -21.22 56.44 81.76
CA LEU A 315 -20.89 55.41 82.77
C LEU A 315 -19.71 55.82 83.65
N LYS A 316 -18.70 56.49 83.07
CA LYS A 316 -17.54 56.99 83.81
C LYS A 316 -17.84 58.23 84.66
N LYS A 317 -18.95 58.94 84.42
CA LYS A 317 -19.22 60.28 84.99
C LYS A 317 -20.26 60.31 86.11
N LYS A 318 -20.95 59.20 86.43
CA LYS A 318 -21.98 59.18 87.50
C LYS A 318 -22.08 57.85 88.25
N GLY A 319 -22.04 57.92 89.59
CA GLY A 319 -22.54 56.88 90.49
C GLY A 319 -24.05 57.01 90.68
N THR A 320 -24.83 56.63 89.67
CA THR A 320 -26.30 56.68 89.71
C THR A 320 -26.91 55.31 89.45
N THR A 321 -28.00 55.04 90.16
CA THR A 321 -28.78 53.79 90.32
C THR A 321 -29.45 53.23 89.07
N ASN A 322 -29.04 53.62 87.86
CA ASN A 322 -29.64 53.18 86.60
C ASN A 322 -28.60 52.54 85.65
N THR A 323 -27.68 51.75 86.21
CA THR A 323 -26.60 51.08 85.47
C THR A 323 -27.11 49.94 84.58
N GLN A 324 -28.18 49.26 84.98
CA GLN A 324 -28.70 48.10 84.23
C GLN A 324 -29.24 48.47 82.84
N GLU A 325 -29.91 49.60 82.69
CA GLU A 325 -30.42 50.03 81.37
C GLU A 325 -29.27 50.35 80.42
N VAL A 326 -28.27 51.09 80.91
CA VAL A 326 -27.09 51.48 80.11
C VAL A 326 -26.27 50.25 79.71
N ASP A 327 -26.10 49.26 80.60
CA ASP A 327 -25.38 48.03 80.30
C ASP A 327 -26.13 47.17 79.25
N SER A 328 -27.47 47.10 79.32
CA SER A 328 -28.29 46.38 78.33
C SER A 328 -28.24 47.02 76.94
N GLU A 329 -28.25 48.36 76.87
CA GLU A 329 -28.04 49.07 75.60
C GLU A 329 -26.63 48.81 75.04
N LEU A 330 -25.61 48.77 75.90
CA LEU A 330 -24.24 48.51 75.48
C LEU A 330 -24.05 47.08 74.93
N GLU A 331 -24.72 46.08 75.52
CA GLU A 331 -24.74 44.72 75.00
C GLU A 331 -25.42 44.61 73.64
N THR A 332 -26.59 45.24 73.46
CA THR A 332 -27.30 45.25 72.16
C THR A 332 -26.51 45.97 71.07
N LEU A 333 -25.79 47.03 71.41
CA LEU A 333 -24.87 47.69 70.49
C LEU A 333 -23.68 46.80 70.13
N CYS A 334 -23.16 46.02 71.08
CA CYS A 334 -22.05 45.12 70.85
C CYS A 334 -22.45 43.92 69.96
N THR A 335 -23.64 43.34 70.16
CA THR A 335 -24.16 42.28 69.28
C THR A 335 -24.39 42.80 67.87
N ARG A 336 -25.00 43.98 67.72
CA ARG A 336 -25.17 44.62 66.41
C ARG A 336 -23.83 44.92 65.73
N GLN A 337 -22.83 45.40 66.46
CA GLN A 337 -21.50 45.63 65.90
C GLN A 337 -20.81 44.33 65.45
N LYS A 338 -21.03 43.20 66.15
CA LYS A 338 -20.53 41.88 65.72
C LYS A 338 -21.19 41.41 64.43
N GLU A 339 -22.50 41.61 64.28
CA GLU A 339 -23.22 41.27 63.04
C GLU A 339 -22.74 42.12 61.86
N LEU A 340 -22.53 43.42 62.05
CA LEU A 340 -21.99 44.30 61.01
C LEU A 340 -20.58 43.88 60.57
N ARG A 341 -19.72 43.46 61.52
CA ARG A 341 -18.38 42.92 61.19
C ARG A 341 -18.46 41.60 60.42
N LYS A 342 -19.44 40.75 60.73
CA LYS A 342 -19.68 39.50 60.01
C LYS A 342 -20.13 39.78 58.57
N ALA A 343 -21.08 40.70 58.39
CA ALA A 343 -21.54 41.15 57.08
C ALA A 343 -20.42 41.80 56.25
N ARG A 344 -19.54 42.59 56.88
CA ARG A 344 -18.39 43.18 56.19
C ARG A 344 -17.38 42.13 55.73
N ARG A 345 -17.12 41.09 56.54
CA ARG A 345 -16.25 39.97 56.14
C ARG A 345 -16.84 39.18 54.97
N THR A 346 -18.15 38.95 54.96
CA THR A 346 -18.81 38.25 53.84
C THR A 346 -18.73 39.09 52.56
N LEU A 347 -18.94 40.40 52.65
CA LEU A 347 -18.75 41.30 51.50
C LEU A 347 -17.30 41.33 51.01
N GLU A 348 -16.31 41.35 51.92
CA GLU A 348 -14.90 41.31 51.55
C GLU A 348 -14.50 39.97 50.91
N THR A 349 -15.08 38.85 51.33
CA THR A 349 -14.89 37.57 50.65
C THR A 349 -15.52 37.53 49.27
N ILE A 350 -16.72 38.10 49.10
CA ILE A 350 -17.39 38.21 47.79
C ILE A 350 -16.52 39.06 46.85
N ALA A 351 -16.04 40.23 47.29
CA ALA A 351 -15.17 41.10 46.49
C ALA A 351 -13.83 40.43 46.11
N LYS A 352 -13.26 39.58 46.97
CA LYS A 352 -12.05 38.80 46.64
C LYS A 352 -12.34 37.72 45.58
N ILE A 353 -13.49 37.06 45.66
CA ILE A 353 -13.93 36.07 44.67
C ILE A 353 -14.17 36.76 43.32
N GLU A 354 -14.84 37.91 43.30
CA GLU A 354 -15.07 38.71 42.09
C GLU A 354 -13.76 39.15 41.44
N LYS A 355 -12.81 39.67 42.22
CA LYS A 355 -11.51 40.11 41.68
C LYS A 355 -10.68 38.94 41.13
N GLY A 356 -10.77 37.77 41.76
CA GLY A 356 -10.14 36.54 41.26
C GLY A 356 -10.75 36.09 39.93
N ALA A 357 -12.08 36.00 39.86
CA ALA A 357 -12.79 35.64 38.64
C ALA A 357 -12.54 36.62 37.49
N LEU A 358 -12.44 37.92 37.79
CA LEU A 358 -12.13 38.94 36.78
C LEU A 358 -10.73 38.74 36.18
N ASN A 359 -9.73 38.44 37.02
CA ASN A 359 -8.36 38.18 36.56
C ASN A 359 -8.28 36.90 35.71
N ASP A 360 -8.95 35.82 36.13
CA ASP A 360 -8.98 34.55 35.38
C ASP A 360 -9.60 34.74 33.98
N VAL A 361 -10.67 35.53 33.88
CA VAL A 361 -11.28 35.90 32.59
C VAL A 361 -10.33 36.75 31.75
N GLN A 362 -9.58 37.66 32.38
CA GLN A 362 -8.64 38.53 31.69
C GLN A 362 -7.45 37.76 31.10
N ASP A 363 -6.94 36.76 31.83
CA ASP A 363 -5.89 35.85 31.35
C ASP A 363 -6.42 34.98 30.19
N GLU A 364 -7.65 34.46 30.27
CA GLU A 364 -8.29 33.73 29.17
C GLU A 364 -8.50 34.60 27.92
N ILE A 365 -8.87 35.87 28.08
CA ILE A 365 -9.00 36.83 26.96
C ILE A 365 -7.65 37.05 26.30
N GLN A 366 -6.57 37.25 27.07
CA GLN A 366 -5.22 37.41 26.52
C GLN A 366 -4.78 36.16 25.75
N GLU A 367 -5.08 34.95 26.26
CA GLU A 367 -4.79 33.70 25.56
C GLU A 367 -5.54 33.60 24.22
N ILE A 368 -6.81 34.02 24.18
CA ILE A 368 -7.58 34.10 22.92
C ILE A 368 -6.97 35.11 21.96
N GLU A 369 -6.58 36.30 22.43
CA GLU A 369 -5.97 37.32 21.57
C GLU A 369 -4.67 36.82 20.93
N VAL A 370 -3.84 36.09 21.69
CA VAL A 370 -2.64 35.44 21.16
C VAL A 370 -3.01 34.39 20.11
N LEU A 371 -3.95 33.48 20.40
CA LEU A 371 -4.38 32.45 19.43
C LEU A 371 -5.02 33.05 18.17
N GLU A 372 -5.85 34.09 18.31
CA GLU A 372 -6.44 34.81 17.18
C GLU A 372 -5.38 35.54 16.36
N SER A 373 -4.33 36.08 17.00
CA SER A 373 -3.19 36.67 16.31
C SER A 373 -2.37 35.61 15.57
N GLU A 374 -2.16 34.42 16.14
CA GLU A 374 -1.48 33.31 15.47
C GLU A 374 -2.27 32.79 14.25
N ILE A 375 -3.60 32.66 14.38
CA ILE A 375 -4.49 32.27 13.27
C ILE A 375 -4.54 33.36 12.20
N LYS A 376 -4.66 34.64 12.61
CA LYS A 376 -4.64 35.77 11.67
C LYS A 376 -3.29 35.93 11.01
N ASP A 377 -2.19 35.64 11.68
CA ASP A 377 -0.87 35.65 11.09
C ASP A 377 -0.70 34.49 10.13
N ALA A 378 -1.25 33.30 10.42
CA ALA A 378 -1.25 32.17 9.49
C ALA A 378 -2.04 32.51 8.21
N ASN A 379 -3.26 33.06 8.34
CA ASN A 379 -4.13 33.39 7.22
C ASN A 379 -3.72 34.69 6.49
N GLY A 380 -3.27 35.68 7.25
CA GLY A 380 -2.86 37.01 6.78
C GLY A 380 -1.48 37.01 6.15
N ARG A 381 -0.57 36.11 6.56
CA ARG A 381 0.67 35.85 5.80
C ARG A 381 0.37 35.27 4.43
N GLU A 382 -0.66 34.43 4.26
CA GLU A 382 -1.06 33.95 2.93
C GLU A 382 -1.67 35.08 2.08
N ALA A 383 -2.56 35.91 2.63
CA ALA A 383 -3.11 37.07 1.91
C ALA A 383 -2.04 38.11 1.56
N GLY A 384 -1.11 38.37 2.49
CA GLY A 384 0.02 39.28 2.30
C GLY A 384 1.10 38.72 1.36
N ASP A 385 1.31 37.41 1.33
CA ASP A 385 2.20 36.76 0.37
C ASP A 385 1.55 36.63 -1.01
N LEU A 386 0.23 36.47 -1.10
CA LEU A 386 -0.50 36.56 -2.37
C LEU A 386 -0.42 37.97 -2.93
N LEU A 387 -0.70 39.00 -2.11
CA LEU A 387 -0.55 40.40 -2.50
C LEU A 387 0.90 40.77 -2.81
N ARG A 388 1.89 40.26 -2.06
CA ARG A 388 3.31 40.45 -2.39
C ARG A 388 3.74 39.68 -3.63
N ARG A 389 3.22 38.47 -3.89
CA ARG A 389 3.49 37.70 -5.13
C ARG A 389 2.76 38.27 -6.34
N GLU A 390 1.60 38.88 -6.16
CA GLU A 390 0.90 39.64 -7.20
C GLU A 390 1.61 40.97 -7.44
N ALA A 391 2.00 41.70 -6.40
CA ALA A 391 2.83 42.90 -6.50
C ALA A 391 4.20 42.60 -7.12
N TRP A 392 4.83 41.47 -6.81
CA TRP A 392 6.04 40.98 -7.47
C TRP A 392 5.78 40.47 -8.89
N ARG A 393 4.59 39.93 -9.20
CA ARG A 393 4.21 39.57 -10.58
C ARG A 393 3.98 40.82 -11.43
N THR A 394 3.35 41.86 -10.88
CA THR A 394 3.14 43.14 -11.57
C THR A 394 4.42 43.96 -11.64
N ALA A 395 5.25 43.98 -10.59
CA ALA A 395 6.54 44.67 -10.59
C ALA A 395 7.63 43.90 -11.37
N GLY A 396 7.59 42.57 -11.38
CA GLY A 396 8.46 41.72 -12.19
C GLY A 396 8.11 41.76 -13.68
N TYR A 397 6.84 41.95 -14.04
CA TYR A 397 6.45 42.20 -15.43
C TYR A 397 6.93 43.57 -15.96
N ASP A 398 7.13 44.56 -15.08
CA ASP A 398 7.74 45.85 -15.44
C ASP A 398 9.28 45.84 -15.32
N SER A 399 9.86 44.99 -14.47
CA SER A 399 11.32 44.80 -14.37
C SER A 399 11.86 44.01 -15.56
N ASP A 400 11.23 42.91 -15.98
CA ASP A 400 11.68 42.15 -17.15
C ASP A 400 11.44 42.92 -18.46
N ARG A 401 10.40 43.76 -18.53
CA ARG A 401 10.20 44.69 -19.65
C ARG A 401 11.20 45.85 -19.60
N GLY A 402 11.57 46.32 -18.42
CA GLY A 402 12.60 47.33 -18.21
C GLY A 402 13.99 46.83 -18.54
N ASP A 403 14.32 45.58 -18.18
CA ASP A 403 15.62 44.97 -18.43
C ASP A 403 15.73 44.46 -19.87
N THR A 404 14.65 43.98 -20.48
CA THR A 404 14.63 43.73 -21.94
C THR A 404 14.68 45.02 -22.74
N LEU A 405 14.03 46.11 -22.31
CA LEU A 405 14.16 47.42 -22.97
C LEU A 405 15.53 48.05 -22.72
N ARG A 406 16.17 47.84 -21.57
CA ARG A 406 17.56 48.25 -21.31
C ARG A 406 18.56 47.42 -22.08
N LEU A 407 18.34 46.11 -22.22
CA LEU A 407 19.15 45.23 -23.07
C LEU A 407 18.96 45.59 -24.54
N GLN A 408 17.73 45.82 -25.01
CA GLN A 408 17.47 46.26 -26.39
C GLN A 408 18.01 47.67 -26.65
N ARG A 409 17.97 48.56 -25.66
CA ARG A 409 18.56 49.90 -25.75
C ARG A 409 20.08 49.86 -25.69
N ALA A 410 20.67 48.99 -24.87
CA ALA A 410 22.10 48.76 -24.83
C ALA A 410 22.59 48.01 -26.08
N GLU A 411 21.79 47.11 -26.66
CA GLU A 411 22.04 46.47 -27.95
C GLU A 411 21.92 47.48 -29.09
N LEU A 412 20.93 48.37 -29.06
CA LEU A 412 20.84 49.48 -30.02
C LEU A 412 21.99 50.47 -29.86
N GLU A 413 22.36 50.85 -28.63
CA GLU A 413 23.51 51.71 -28.36
C GLU A 413 24.82 51.01 -28.73
N ALA A 414 24.95 49.69 -28.55
CA ALA A 414 26.10 48.91 -28.99
C ALA A 414 26.14 48.80 -30.52
N VAL A 415 25.00 48.65 -31.19
CA VAL A 415 24.91 48.67 -32.66
C VAL A 415 25.18 50.07 -33.21
N GLU A 416 24.73 51.13 -32.54
CA GLU A 416 25.07 52.51 -32.89
C GLU A 416 26.54 52.82 -32.63
N GLN A 417 27.12 52.29 -31.56
CA GLN A 417 28.55 52.37 -31.28
C GLN A 417 29.35 51.53 -32.28
N GLU A 418 28.91 50.34 -32.66
CA GLU A 418 29.52 49.53 -33.72
C GLU A 418 29.39 50.21 -35.07
N TYR A 419 28.27 50.89 -35.35
CA TYR A 419 28.09 51.65 -36.58
C TYR A 419 28.96 52.92 -36.59
N ALA A 420 29.10 53.59 -35.45
CA ALA A 420 30.02 54.70 -35.27
C ALA A 420 31.48 54.25 -35.35
N LEU A 421 31.82 53.09 -34.78
CA LEU A 421 33.13 52.45 -34.89
C LEU A 421 33.37 51.92 -36.30
N MET A 422 32.37 51.45 -37.03
CA MET A 422 32.50 51.04 -38.44
C MET A 422 32.63 52.26 -39.35
N SER A 423 31.93 53.35 -39.04
CA SER A 423 32.08 54.63 -39.71
C SER A 423 33.47 55.21 -39.46
N ASN A 424 33.91 55.26 -38.20
CA ASN A 424 35.25 55.69 -37.82
C ASN A 424 36.31 54.72 -38.34
N ALA A 425 36.09 53.41 -38.29
CA ALA A 425 36.98 52.41 -38.87
C ALA A 425 37.02 52.51 -40.38
N SER A 426 36.00 53.01 -41.07
CA SER A 426 36.05 53.27 -42.52
C SER A 426 36.87 54.52 -42.84
N VAL A 427 36.83 55.53 -41.96
CA VAL A 427 37.68 56.72 -42.01
C VAL A 427 39.12 56.34 -41.66
N GLU A 428 39.32 55.55 -40.61
CA GLU A 428 40.60 54.98 -40.20
C GLU A 428 41.10 53.91 -41.17
N LEU A 429 40.27 53.22 -41.96
CA LEU A 429 40.75 52.35 -43.06
C LEU A 429 41.20 53.19 -44.25
N ALA A 430 40.60 54.37 -44.44
CA ALA A 430 41.05 55.33 -45.43
C ALA A 430 42.36 56.00 -44.99
N GLU A 431 42.48 56.37 -43.71
CA GLU A 431 43.71 56.89 -43.10
C GLU A 431 44.76 55.80 -42.94
N ALA A 432 44.45 54.60 -42.47
CA ALA A 432 45.35 53.45 -42.42
C ALA A 432 45.74 52.95 -43.81
N LYS A 433 44.92 53.08 -44.86
CA LYS A 433 45.43 52.87 -46.24
C LYS A 433 46.39 53.97 -46.68
N ALA A 434 46.30 55.17 -46.12
CA ALA A 434 47.27 56.23 -46.30
C ALA A 434 48.54 55.99 -45.43
N GLU A 435 48.39 55.41 -44.24
CA GLU A 435 49.46 55.15 -43.29
C GLU A 435 50.16 53.80 -43.50
N LEU A 436 49.51 52.79 -44.08
CA LEU A 436 50.10 51.50 -44.48
C LEU A 436 50.94 51.65 -45.77
N LYS A 437 50.83 52.80 -46.46
CA LYS A 437 51.86 53.27 -47.40
C LYS A 437 53.07 53.91 -46.72
N THR A 438 52.95 54.34 -45.47
CA THR A 438 54.02 55.01 -44.71
C THR A 438 54.60 54.14 -43.59
N ALA A 439 53.98 53.00 -43.24
CA ALA A 439 54.35 52.10 -42.13
C ALA A 439 54.64 50.65 -42.58
N GLU A 440 54.97 50.42 -43.86
CA GLU A 440 55.80 49.27 -44.29
C GLU A 440 57.29 49.49 -43.94
N ALA A 441 57.62 50.61 -43.30
CA ALA A 441 58.86 50.85 -42.59
C ALA A 441 58.58 50.81 -41.09
N GLU A 442 59.38 50.04 -40.35
CA GLU A 442 59.47 50.01 -38.88
C GLU A 442 58.52 49.02 -38.17
N THR A 443 58.85 47.72 -38.19
CA THR A 443 59.73 46.99 -37.24
C THR A 443 59.04 46.43 -35.99
N ALA A 444 59.16 45.11 -35.92
CA ALA A 444 58.88 44.19 -34.81
C ALA A 444 59.57 44.53 -33.48
N THR A 445 58.93 44.20 -32.34
CA THR A 445 59.50 43.39 -31.25
C THR A 445 58.51 43.11 -30.09
N GLU A 446 58.56 41.86 -29.61
CA GLU A 446 58.34 41.25 -28.26
C GLU A 446 57.22 41.78 -27.31
N VAL A 447 56.24 40.98 -26.85
CA VAL A 447 56.19 39.72 -26.05
C VAL A 447 56.20 39.91 -24.51
N THR A 448 55.18 39.30 -23.87
CA THR A 448 55.01 38.78 -22.48
C THR A 448 54.43 39.63 -21.31
N ALA A 449 53.13 39.38 -21.07
CA ALA A 449 52.49 38.77 -19.88
C ALA A 449 52.69 39.33 -18.44
N SER A 450 51.56 39.71 -17.81
CA SER A 450 51.27 39.55 -16.38
C SER A 450 49.79 39.91 -16.07
N SER A 451 48.95 38.92 -15.72
CA SER A 451 47.56 39.12 -15.25
C SER A 451 47.41 38.72 -13.78
N GLY A 452 47.10 39.71 -12.93
CA GLY A 452 46.75 39.54 -11.53
C GLY A 452 45.24 39.29 -11.33
N SER A 453 44.94 38.34 -10.46
CA SER A 453 43.60 37.93 -10.01
C SER A 453 42.99 38.97 -9.05
N ALA A 454 41.73 39.32 -9.29
CA ALA A 454 40.92 40.21 -8.46
C ALA A 454 40.08 39.40 -7.46
N ALA A 455 40.11 39.81 -6.20
CA ALA A 455 39.13 39.44 -5.18
C ALA A 455 38.34 40.70 -4.80
N SER A 456 37.02 40.67 -4.96
CA SER A 456 36.11 41.56 -4.25
C SER A 456 34.87 40.78 -3.84
N ALA A 457 34.66 40.76 -2.53
CA ALA A 457 33.51 40.21 -1.85
C ALA A 457 32.56 41.37 -1.51
N SER A 458 31.26 41.14 -1.71
CA SER A 458 30.15 41.85 -1.04
C SER A 458 29.14 40.73 -0.72
N GLU A 459 28.91 40.37 0.54
CA GLU A 459 28.16 41.09 1.57
C GLU A 459 26.67 41.20 1.18
N GLU A 460 25.95 40.08 1.34
CA GLU A 460 24.49 40.00 1.18
C GLU A 460 23.85 39.74 2.55
N ALA A 461 23.05 40.72 2.96
CA ALA A 461 22.50 40.87 4.29
C ALA A 461 21.34 39.91 4.60
N ALA A 462 21.26 39.59 5.90
CA ALA A 462 20.33 38.68 6.54
C ALA A 462 18.84 38.92 6.18
N ARG A 463 18.23 37.91 5.55
CA ARG A 463 16.78 37.72 5.55
C ARG A 463 16.36 36.89 6.77
N PRO A 464 15.24 37.21 7.44
CA PRO A 464 14.74 36.40 8.55
C PRO A 464 14.35 35.01 8.03
N ALA A 465 14.95 33.97 8.62
CA ALA A 465 14.65 32.59 8.31
C ALA A 465 13.15 32.32 8.55
N LYS A 466 12.42 31.96 7.49
CA LYS A 466 11.05 31.47 7.58
C LYS A 466 10.99 30.27 8.54
N PRO A 467 9.87 30.03 9.25
CA PRO A 467 9.70 28.82 10.03
C PRO A 467 9.57 27.63 9.08
N ALA A 468 10.67 26.92 8.84
CA ALA A 468 10.69 25.70 8.02
C ALA A 468 9.84 24.54 8.61
N THR A 469 9.26 24.75 9.81
CA THR A 469 8.47 23.79 10.56
C THR A 469 7.15 23.42 9.90
N ASP A 470 6.45 24.37 9.26
CA ASP A 470 5.07 24.13 8.80
C ASP A 470 5.04 23.25 7.54
N GLU A 471 5.97 23.44 6.60
CA GLU A 471 6.04 22.61 5.39
C GLU A 471 6.43 21.16 5.69
N ALA A 472 7.29 20.93 6.69
CA ALA A 472 7.67 19.59 7.12
C ALA A 472 6.49 18.83 7.75
N GLN A 473 5.71 19.51 8.59
CA GLN A 473 4.50 18.96 9.22
C GLN A 473 3.41 18.65 8.17
N ILE A 474 3.18 19.57 7.23
CA ILE A 474 2.26 19.33 6.11
C ILE A 474 2.73 18.12 5.30
N ARG A 475 4.04 18.01 5.02
CA ARG A 475 4.61 16.90 4.25
C ARG A 475 4.32 15.55 4.92
N GLU A 476 4.43 15.44 6.23
CA GLU A 476 4.18 14.20 6.97
C GLU A 476 2.71 13.78 6.93
N LEU A 477 1.78 14.74 6.91
CA LEU A 477 0.33 14.50 6.88
C LEU A 477 -0.21 14.16 5.49
N LEU A 478 0.53 14.45 4.41
CA LEU A 478 0.07 14.21 3.05
C LEU A 478 -0.07 12.71 2.74
N PRO A 479 -1.22 12.24 2.20
CA PRO A 479 -1.35 10.89 1.67
C PRO A 479 -0.56 10.74 0.36
N GLY A 480 -0.18 9.53 -0.04
CA GLY A 480 0.39 9.26 -1.36
C GLY A 480 -0.60 9.54 -2.50
N PHE A 481 -0.12 9.64 -3.75
CA PHE A 481 -1.06 9.75 -4.87
C PHE A 481 -1.94 8.50 -4.94
N PRO A 482 -3.24 8.62 -5.28
CA PRO A 482 -4.06 7.45 -5.51
C PRO A 482 -3.41 6.60 -6.60
N ALA A 483 -3.12 5.34 -6.28
CA ALA A 483 -2.51 4.44 -7.23
C ALA A 483 -3.35 4.43 -8.52
N PRO A 484 -2.75 4.63 -9.70
CA PRO A 484 -3.50 4.52 -10.95
C PRO A 484 -4.11 3.12 -10.97
N LYS A 485 -5.43 3.03 -11.13
CA LYS A 485 -6.18 1.76 -11.12
C LYS A 485 -5.41 0.74 -11.97
N SER A 486 -4.77 -0.22 -11.31
CA SER A 486 -3.74 -1.07 -11.90
C SER A 486 -4.29 -2.04 -12.94
N ASP A 487 -5.61 -2.11 -13.04
CA ASP A 487 -6.36 -2.97 -13.96
C ASP A 487 -6.32 -2.48 -15.39
N SER A 488 -5.53 -1.45 -15.72
CA SER A 488 -5.34 -1.04 -17.11
C SER A 488 -4.68 -2.20 -17.87
N PRO A 489 -5.43 -2.95 -18.69
CA PRO A 489 -4.99 -4.25 -19.23
C PRO A 489 -3.91 -4.12 -20.32
N ASN A 490 -3.39 -2.91 -20.51
CA ASN A 490 -2.61 -2.50 -21.67
C ASN A 490 -1.14 -2.18 -21.36
N LEU A 491 -0.63 -2.46 -20.16
CA LEU A 491 0.81 -2.39 -19.93
C LEU A 491 1.51 -3.48 -20.77
N PRO A 492 2.45 -3.11 -21.65
CA PRO A 492 3.15 -4.08 -22.47
C PRO A 492 3.91 -5.07 -21.56
N LYS A 493 3.76 -6.38 -21.83
CA LYS A 493 4.35 -7.48 -21.04
C LYS A 493 5.87 -7.39 -20.86
N ARG A 494 6.57 -6.61 -21.69
CA ARG A 494 8.04 -6.52 -21.76
C ARG A 494 8.57 -5.08 -21.86
N GLY A 495 8.01 -4.15 -21.08
CA GLY A 495 8.49 -2.75 -21.02
C GLY A 495 9.42 -2.46 -19.83
N ARG A 496 10.28 -1.44 -19.94
CA ARG A 496 11.11 -0.93 -18.82
C ARG A 496 10.27 -0.57 -17.58
N LEU A 497 9.07 -0.03 -17.80
CA LEU A 497 8.14 0.29 -16.72
C LEU A 497 7.64 -0.99 -16.01
N ARG A 498 7.36 -2.05 -16.77
CA ARG A 498 6.95 -3.34 -16.20
C ARG A 498 8.08 -3.99 -15.40
N THR A 499 9.32 -3.94 -15.91
CA THR A 499 10.47 -4.46 -15.15
C THR A 499 10.76 -3.62 -13.91
N MET A 500 10.52 -2.30 -13.92
CA MET A 500 10.57 -1.48 -12.71
C MET A 500 9.48 -1.88 -11.71
N ILE A 501 8.23 -2.07 -12.16
CA ILE A 501 7.13 -2.53 -11.29
C ILE A 501 7.43 -3.92 -10.72
N ASP A 502 7.87 -4.86 -11.55
CA ASP A 502 8.19 -6.23 -11.11
C ASP A 502 9.41 -6.25 -10.16
N ARG A 503 10.41 -5.36 -10.36
CA ARG A 503 11.52 -5.17 -9.41
C ARG A 503 11.07 -4.55 -8.09
N GLN A 504 10.04 -3.71 -8.10
CA GLN A 504 9.45 -3.13 -6.89
C GLN A 504 8.57 -4.16 -6.15
N LYS A 505 8.02 -5.13 -6.88
CA LYS A 505 7.29 -6.27 -6.33
C LYS A 505 8.21 -7.48 -6.16
N ARG A 506 9.45 -7.28 -5.69
CA ARG A 506 10.27 -8.40 -5.24
C ARG A 506 9.48 -9.15 -4.18
N PRO A 507 9.37 -10.48 -4.30
CA PRO A 507 8.57 -11.24 -3.36
C PRO A 507 9.16 -11.09 -1.97
N VAL A 508 8.38 -10.53 -1.06
CA VAL A 508 8.70 -10.59 0.36
C VAL A 508 8.33 -12.00 0.79
N PHE A 509 9.34 -12.83 0.99
CA PHE A 509 9.13 -14.16 1.55
C PHE A 509 8.84 -13.99 3.05
N SER A 510 7.77 -14.61 3.53
CA SER A 510 7.44 -14.62 4.95
C SER A 510 7.23 -16.05 5.41
N THR A 511 7.69 -16.36 6.62
CA THR A 511 7.47 -17.64 7.29
C THR A 511 6.18 -17.65 8.11
N GLU A 512 5.56 -16.49 8.31
CA GLU A 512 4.35 -16.33 9.10
C GLU A 512 3.18 -17.09 8.45
N GLY A 513 2.50 -17.93 9.24
CA GLY A 513 1.36 -18.73 8.77
C GLY A 513 1.72 -19.90 7.86
N ILE A 514 3.01 -20.25 7.71
CA ILE A 514 3.40 -21.48 7.02
C ILE A 514 3.11 -22.67 7.91
N THR A 515 2.37 -23.65 7.38
CA THR A 515 2.10 -24.91 8.08
C THR A 515 2.73 -26.07 7.33
N VAL A 516 3.56 -26.88 8.01
CA VAL A 516 4.05 -28.15 7.50
C VAL A 516 3.22 -29.29 8.07
N LYS A 517 2.49 -29.99 7.20
CA LYS A 517 1.70 -31.17 7.56
C LYS A 517 2.53 -32.43 7.41
N TRP A 518 2.69 -33.21 8.49
CA TRP A 518 3.56 -34.37 8.55
C TRP A 518 2.79 -35.69 8.53
N SER A 519 3.29 -36.68 7.79
CA SER A 519 2.80 -38.06 7.93
C SER A 519 3.15 -38.66 9.30
N ASN A 520 4.36 -38.36 9.79
CA ASN A 520 4.85 -38.64 11.13
C ASN A 520 5.45 -37.35 11.70
N VAL A 521 4.88 -36.81 12.78
CA VAL A 521 5.32 -35.53 13.36
C VAL A 521 6.75 -35.59 13.89
N LEU A 522 7.21 -36.76 14.33
CA LEU A 522 8.59 -36.96 14.80
C LEU A 522 9.64 -36.75 13.70
N ASP A 523 9.25 -36.82 12.42
CA ASP A 523 10.18 -36.53 11.34
C ASP A 523 10.62 -35.07 11.36
N ALA A 524 9.87 -34.15 11.99
CA ALA A 524 10.25 -32.76 12.14
C ALA A 524 11.54 -32.57 12.96
N GLU A 525 11.86 -33.52 13.86
CA GLU A 525 13.09 -33.51 14.68
C GLU A 525 14.35 -33.83 13.87
N LEU A 526 14.21 -34.30 12.63
CA LEU A 526 15.36 -34.57 11.74
C LEU A 526 16.03 -33.30 11.23
N ALA A 527 15.37 -32.14 11.36
CA ALA A 527 15.98 -30.86 11.08
C ALA A 527 16.55 -30.25 12.37
N GLU A 528 17.73 -29.67 12.26
CA GLU A 528 18.43 -29.05 13.40
C GLU A 528 17.71 -27.81 13.94
N GLN A 529 17.17 -26.98 13.04
CA GLN A 529 16.47 -25.76 13.39
C GLN A 529 15.33 -25.48 12.42
N TRP A 530 14.21 -24.98 12.94
CA TRP A 530 13.09 -24.44 12.18
C TRP A 530 12.93 -22.94 12.45
N PRO A 531 12.42 -22.16 11.48
CA PRO A 531 11.97 -20.80 11.76
C PRO A 531 10.87 -20.81 12.82
N GLY A 532 10.88 -19.83 13.74
CA GLY A 532 9.97 -19.81 14.90
C GLY A 532 8.48 -19.71 14.54
N ASN A 533 8.16 -19.22 13.33
CA ASN A 533 6.80 -19.02 12.85
C ASN A 533 6.21 -20.22 12.09
N VAL A 534 6.97 -21.30 11.91
CA VAL A 534 6.51 -22.48 11.17
C VAL A 534 5.68 -23.39 12.07
N GLU A 535 4.43 -23.63 11.68
CA GLU A 535 3.53 -24.53 12.40
C GLU A 535 3.69 -25.97 11.92
N HIS A 536 3.82 -26.91 12.86
CA HIS A 536 3.87 -28.34 12.57
C HIS A 536 2.52 -28.98 12.88
N ALA A 537 1.90 -29.58 11.89
CA ALA A 537 0.60 -30.24 12.04
C ALA A 537 0.66 -31.71 11.59
N PRO A 538 -0.11 -32.62 12.20
CA PRO A 538 -0.29 -33.96 11.67
C PRO A 538 -1.10 -33.91 10.36
N MET A 539 -0.70 -34.67 9.35
CA MET A 539 -1.40 -34.79 8.06
C MET A 539 -2.65 -35.70 8.15
N GLY A 540 -2.72 -36.53 9.20
CA GLY A 540 -3.74 -37.54 9.40
C GLY A 540 -3.48 -38.81 8.59
N ILE A 541 -4.49 -39.67 8.48
CA ILE A 541 -4.32 -41.01 7.89
C ILE A 541 -4.42 -40.94 6.37
N VAL A 542 -3.27 -40.94 5.70
CA VAL A 542 -3.17 -40.83 4.24
C VAL A 542 -2.71 -42.15 3.62
N ARG A 543 -3.09 -42.41 2.36
CA ARG A 543 -2.56 -43.53 1.56
C ARG A 543 -1.50 -43.01 0.58
N HIS A 544 -1.88 -42.83 -0.68
CA HIS A 544 -0.96 -42.51 -1.79
C HIS A 544 -1.18 -41.11 -2.39
N THR A 545 -2.15 -40.35 -1.87
CA THR A 545 -2.51 -39.00 -2.37
C THR A 545 -2.52 -38.07 -1.18
N ALA A 546 -1.67 -37.05 -1.20
CA ALA A 546 -1.63 -36.08 -0.13
C ALA A 546 -2.99 -35.34 -0.02
N PRO A 547 -3.47 -35.04 1.19
CA PRO A 547 -4.61 -34.17 1.35
C PRO A 547 -4.25 -32.77 0.82
N PRO A 548 -5.20 -32.04 0.23
CA PRO A 548 -5.00 -30.62 -0.09
C PRO A 548 -4.59 -29.85 1.17
N ALA A 549 -3.67 -28.92 1.01
CA ALA A 549 -3.13 -28.12 2.10
C ALA A 549 -4.21 -27.41 2.93
N ASP A 550 -5.29 -26.94 2.31
CA ASP A 550 -6.35 -26.18 3.01
C ASP A 550 -7.31 -27.06 3.82
N LYS A 551 -7.22 -28.40 3.72
CA LYS A 551 -8.14 -29.31 4.42
C LYS A 551 -7.60 -29.70 5.78
N ALA A 552 -8.48 -29.68 6.79
CA ALA A 552 -8.20 -30.20 8.12
C ALA A 552 -7.81 -31.68 8.07
N ALA A 553 -6.87 -32.06 8.94
CA ALA A 553 -6.38 -33.43 9.06
C ALA A 553 -7.50 -34.36 9.50
N VAL A 554 -7.57 -35.54 8.89
CA VAL A 554 -8.47 -36.61 9.34
C VAL A 554 -7.66 -37.51 10.26
N LEU A 555 -7.78 -37.27 11.56
CA LEU A 555 -7.05 -38.01 12.60
C LEU A 555 -7.69 -39.38 12.88
N ASP A 556 -9.01 -39.48 12.75
CA ASP A 556 -9.77 -40.68 13.10
C ASP A 556 -10.16 -41.54 11.89
N MET A 557 -9.99 -42.85 12.02
CA MET A 557 -10.38 -43.86 11.03
C MET A 557 -11.90 -43.93 10.83
N ALA A 558 -12.72 -43.69 11.86
CA ALA A 558 -14.17 -43.71 11.71
C ALA A 558 -14.63 -42.53 10.84
N THR A 559 -14.10 -41.32 11.12
CA THR A 559 -14.30 -40.12 10.29
C THR A 559 -13.86 -40.35 8.84
N ARG A 560 -12.72 -41.02 8.63
CA ARG A 560 -12.26 -41.37 7.28
C ARG A 560 -13.22 -42.33 6.57
N SER A 561 -13.69 -43.35 7.27
CA SER A 561 -14.60 -44.36 6.72
C SER A 561 -15.93 -43.74 6.34
N ALA A 562 -16.48 -42.86 7.20
CA ALA A 562 -17.68 -42.08 6.90
C ALA A 562 -17.53 -41.25 5.62
N ARG A 563 -16.41 -40.52 5.45
CA ARG A 563 -16.14 -39.72 4.23
C ARG A 563 -15.99 -40.58 2.97
N ILE A 564 -15.48 -41.81 3.09
CA ILE A 564 -15.39 -42.74 1.95
C ILE A 564 -16.80 -43.16 1.51
N VAL A 565 -17.67 -43.48 2.48
CA VAL A 565 -19.06 -43.83 2.22
C VAL A 565 -19.81 -42.65 1.58
N GLU A 566 -19.67 -41.44 2.12
CA GLU A 566 -20.26 -40.22 1.58
C GLU A 566 -19.82 -39.90 0.14
N ARG A 567 -18.52 -40.03 -0.17
CA ARG A 567 -18.05 -39.86 -1.56
C ARG A 567 -18.57 -40.95 -2.49
N ALA A 568 -18.76 -42.16 -1.99
CA ALA A 568 -19.32 -43.26 -2.77
C ALA A 568 -20.81 -43.00 -3.08
N THR A 569 -21.58 -42.47 -2.13
CA THR A 569 -22.98 -42.08 -2.35
C THR A 569 -23.09 -40.89 -3.32
N GLU A 570 -22.29 -39.83 -3.14
CA GLU A 570 -22.26 -38.70 -4.08
C GLU A 570 -21.90 -39.12 -5.51
N LYS A 571 -20.92 -40.02 -5.68
CA LYS A 571 -20.53 -40.52 -7.01
C LYS A 571 -21.66 -41.34 -7.63
N LYS A 572 -22.37 -42.13 -6.83
CA LYS A 572 -23.54 -42.90 -7.27
C LYS A 572 -24.68 -41.97 -7.70
N GLU A 573 -24.93 -40.88 -6.96
CA GLU A 573 -25.92 -39.86 -7.30
C GLU A 573 -25.54 -39.07 -8.55
N LYS A 574 -24.29 -38.61 -8.69
CA LYS A 574 -23.82 -37.95 -9.91
C LYS A 574 -23.90 -38.88 -11.12
N GLY A 575 -23.58 -40.16 -10.94
CA GLY A 575 -23.76 -41.18 -11.98
C GLY A 575 -25.22 -41.44 -12.33
N ARG A 576 -26.14 -41.34 -11.37
CA ARG A 576 -27.59 -41.41 -11.61
C ARG A 576 -28.08 -40.17 -12.36
N ALA A 577 -27.74 -38.97 -11.89
CA ALA A 577 -28.08 -37.72 -12.56
C ALA A 577 -27.49 -37.62 -13.98
N GLY A 578 -26.27 -38.15 -14.19
CA GLY A 578 -25.65 -38.27 -15.50
C GLY A 578 -26.45 -39.19 -16.43
N ARG A 579 -26.89 -40.36 -15.94
CA ARG A 579 -27.76 -41.28 -16.71
C ARG A 579 -29.13 -40.68 -17.00
N GLU A 580 -29.74 -39.99 -16.04
CA GLU A 580 -31.02 -39.29 -16.23
C GLU A 580 -30.90 -38.17 -17.28
N ARG A 581 -29.77 -37.44 -17.30
CA ARG A 581 -29.48 -36.45 -18.36
C ARG A 581 -29.30 -37.12 -19.72
N GLU A 582 -28.57 -38.22 -19.78
CA GLU A 582 -28.37 -38.99 -21.02
C GLU A 582 -29.70 -39.55 -21.56
N GLU A 583 -30.57 -40.04 -20.67
CA GLU A 583 -31.90 -40.54 -21.01
C GLU A 583 -32.84 -39.43 -21.50
N LYS A 584 -32.83 -38.25 -20.86
CA LYS A 584 -33.55 -37.07 -21.35
C LYS A 584 -33.06 -36.65 -22.74
N VAL A 585 -31.75 -36.68 -22.99
CA VAL A 585 -31.19 -36.40 -24.32
C VAL A 585 -31.66 -37.44 -25.34
N LYS A 586 -31.69 -38.73 -24.98
CA LYS A 586 -32.23 -39.80 -25.86
C LYS A 586 -33.71 -39.59 -26.19
N LEU A 587 -34.54 -39.22 -25.21
CA LEU A 587 -35.96 -38.92 -25.41
C LEU A 587 -36.17 -37.74 -26.38
N VAL A 588 -35.42 -36.64 -26.19
CA VAL A 588 -35.49 -35.47 -27.10
C VAL A 588 -35.05 -35.84 -28.52
N VAL A 589 -34.04 -36.71 -28.68
CA VAL A 589 -33.62 -37.20 -30.00
C VAL A 589 -34.70 -38.06 -30.64
N LEU A 590 -35.34 -38.96 -29.89
CA LEU A 590 -36.44 -39.80 -30.39
C LEU A 590 -37.65 -38.97 -30.82
N GLU A 591 -38.00 -37.93 -30.07
CA GLU A 591 -39.08 -37.00 -30.41
C GLU A 591 -38.82 -36.28 -31.74
N LYS A 592 -37.60 -35.74 -31.93
CA LYS A 592 -37.19 -35.12 -33.20
C LYS A 592 -37.21 -36.09 -34.38
N VAL A 593 -36.85 -37.36 -34.16
CA VAL A 593 -36.92 -38.40 -35.19
C VAL A 593 -38.38 -38.68 -35.56
N ARG A 594 -39.28 -38.73 -34.57
CA ARG A 594 -40.71 -38.90 -34.79
C ARG A 594 -41.31 -37.74 -35.58
N GLU A 595 -41.03 -36.50 -35.19
CA GLU A 595 -41.45 -35.29 -35.92
C GLU A 595 -40.95 -35.32 -37.37
N ALA A 596 -39.69 -35.71 -37.61
CA ALA A 596 -39.13 -35.82 -38.95
C ALA A 596 -39.81 -36.93 -39.79
N MET A 597 -40.21 -38.04 -39.18
CA MET A 597 -40.95 -39.12 -39.83
C MET A 597 -42.39 -38.69 -40.18
N GLU A 598 -43.08 -38.00 -39.27
CA GLU A 598 -44.42 -37.45 -39.51
C GLU A 598 -44.39 -36.37 -40.61
N ALA A 599 -43.38 -35.48 -40.59
CA ALA A 599 -43.18 -34.50 -41.66
C ALA A 599 -42.92 -35.17 -43.02
N ARG A 600 -42.16 -36.28 -43.06
CA ARG A 600 -41.97 -37.08 -44.27
C ARG A 600 -43.27 -37.72 -44.75
N ARG A 601 -44.09 -38.26 -43.83
CA ARG A 601 -45.39 -38.84 -44.14
C ARG A 601 -46.34 -37.80 -44.72
N LEU A 602 -46.49 -36.63 -44.09
CA LEU A 602 -47.29 -35.52 -44.60
C LEU A 602 -46.80 -35.03 -45.97
N LYS A 603 -45.49 -35.01 -46.20
CA LYS A 603 -44.91 -34.66 -47.50
C LYS A 603 -45.23 -35.70 -48.58
N MET A 604 -45.32 -36.98 -48.22
CA MET A 604 -45.75 -38.06 -49.12
C MET A 604 -47.25 -37.97 -49.41
N GLU A 605 -48.10 -37.81 -48.39
CA GLU A 605 -49.54 -37.60 -48.54
C GLU A 605 -49.84 -36.35 -49.39
N ALA A 606 -49.13 -35.24 -49.18
CA ALA A 606 -49.27 -34.04 -50.00
C ALA A 606 -48.82 -34.26 -51.46
N ARG A 607 -47.79 -35.08 -51.70
CA ARG A 607 -47.39 -35.49 -53.05
C ARG A 607 -48.46 -36.35 -53.71
N GLU A 608 -49.10 -37.23 -52.96
CA GLU A 608 -50.17 -38.12 -53.43
C GLU A 608 -51.46 -37.35 -53.73
N MET A 609 -51.83 -36.38 -52.90
CA MET A 609 -52.93 -35.44 -53.14
C MET A 609 -52.69 -34.59 -54.40
N ARG A 610 -51.45 -34.15 -54.65
CA ARG A 610 -51.10 -33.48 -55.92
C ARG A 610 -51.18 -34.41 -57.13
N ARG A 611 -50.87 -35.70 -56.94
CA ARG A 611 -50.94 -36.72 -57.99
C ARG A 611 -52.38 -37.13 -58.32
N THR A 612 -53.28 -37.02 -57.35
CA THR A 612 -54.73 -37.25 -57.48
C THR A 612 -55.53 -35.97 -57.72
N GLY A 613 -54.84 -34.88 -58.09
CA GLY A 613 -55.46 -33.61 -58.48
C GLY A 613 -56.57 -33.82 -59.51
N PRO A 614 -57.62 -32.98 -59.46
CA PRO A 614 -58.96 -33.29 -59.95
C PRO A 614 -58.91 -33.79 -61.38
N MET A 615 -59.42 -35.02 -61.59
CA MET A 615 -59.67 -35.54 -62.93
C MET A 615 -60.39 -34.45 -63.72
N ASN A 616 -59.71 -34.04 -64.78
CA ASN A 616 -60.15 -33.12 -65.80
C ASN A 616 -61.54 -33.57 -66.29
N VAL A 617 -62.60 -33.01 -65.72
CA VAL A 617 -63.96 -33.18 -66.23
C VAL A 617 -63.97 -32.47 -67.58
N PRO A 618 -64.17 -33.19 -68.69
CA PRO A 618 -64.09 -32.60 -70.01
C PRO A 618 -65.15 -31.50 -70.16
N ALA A 619 -64.69 -30.32 -70.59
CA ALA A 619 -65.55 -29.23 -71.01
C ALA A 619 -66.57 -29.75 -72.05
N PRO A 620 -67.88 -29.47 -71.90
CA PRO A 620 -68.88 -29.89 -72.88
C PRO A 620 -68.60 -29.21 -74.21
N ALA A 621 -68.40 -30.03 -75.24
CA ALA A 621 -68.28 -29.61 -76.62
C ALA A 621 -69.53 -28.83 -77.04
N MET A 622 -69.38 -27.53 -77.26
CA MET A 622 -70.30 -26.76 -78.09
C MET A 622 -70.27 -27.35 -79.50
N LYS A 623 -71.28 -28.17 -79.81
CA LYS A 623 -71.68 -28.42 -81.19
C LYS A 623 -72.70 -27.37 -81.57
N GLU A 624 -72.28 -26.49 -82.48
CA GLU A 624 -73.15 -25.77 -83.39
C GLU A 624 -74.15 -26.73 -84.04
N ASN A 625 -75.42 -26.37 -84.00
CA ASN A 625 -76.37 -26.75 -85.03
C ASN A 625 -77.06 -25.47 -85.48
N MET A 626 -76.68 -25.05 -86.69
CA MET A 626 -77.44 -24.12 -87.52
C MET A 626 -78.79 -24.72 -87.91
N ALA A 627 -79.70 -23.81 -88.31
CA ALA A 627 -80.70 -23.95 -89.37
C ALA A 627 -82.17 -24.09 -88.95
N SER A 628 -82.88 -22.99 -89.26
CA SER A 628 -84.06 -22.94 -90.14
C SER A 628 -85.46 -23.17 -89.54
N MET A 629 -86.27 -22.11 -89.71
CA MET A 629 -87.73 -21.97 -89.60
C MET A 629 -88.33 -21.76 -88.21
#